data_AF-A0A2P2MB20-F1
#
_entry.id   AF-A0A2P2MB20-F1
#
_cell.length_a   1.000
_cell.length_b   1.000
_cell.length_c   1.000
_cell.angle_alpha   90.00
_cell.angle_beta   90.00
_cell.angle_gamma   90.00
#
_symmetry.space_group_name_H-M   'P 1'
#
loop_
_entity.id
_entity.type
_entity.pdbx_description
1 polymer ?
#
loop_
_entity_poly.entity_id
_entity_poly.type
_entity_poly.pdbx_seq_one_letter_code
_entity_poly.pdbx_strand_id
1 'polypeptide(L)'
;MLSELRTSKLSPHKYYELYMRAFDELRKLELFFKDESRHGVSIVDLYELVQHAGNVLPRLYLLCTVGSVYLKSKEAPAKDLLKDLVEMCRAVQHPIRGLFLRSYLAQISRDKLPDIGLEYEGDAETVMEAVDFVLQNFIEMNKLWVRVQHQGPGRVRDKREKERSELRDLVIQKIM
;
A
#
# COMPACT_ATOMS: atom_id res chain seq x y z
N MET A 1 -13.03 -9.03 -7.95
CA MET A 1 -11.71 -9.43 -7.41
C MET A 1 -11.32 -8.63 -6.16
N LEU A 2 -11.07 -7.32 -6.22
CA LEU A 2 -10.64 -6.55 -5.02
C LEU A 2 -11.65 -6.55 -3.86
N SER A 3 -12.94 -6.72 -4.16
CA SER A 3 -13.98 -6.89 -3.14
C SER A 3 -13.74 -8.09 -2.21
N GLU A 4 -13.07 -9.14 -2.68
CA GLU A 4 -12.77 -10.34 -1.89
C GLU A 4 -11.78 -10.06 -0.75
N LEU A 5 -10.88 -9.08 -0.93
CA LEU A 5 -9.94 -8.63 0.11
C LEU A 5 -10.66 -8.02 1.33
N ARG A 6 -11.96 -7.74 1.22
CA ARG A 6 -12.78 -7.24 2.33
C ARG A 6 -13.22 -8.34 3.30
N THR A 7 -12.85 -9.60 3.08
CA THR A 7 -13.18 -10.68 4.01
C THR A 7 -12.44 -10.55 5.35
N SER A 8 -13.08 -10.98 6.44
CA SER A 8 -12.44 -11.24 7.75
C SER A 8 -12.52 -12.71 8.15
N LYS A 9 -12.99 -13.58 7.25
CA LYS A 9 -13.23 -15.00 7.56
C LYS A 9 -11.99 -15.88 7.33
N LEU A 10 -10.95 -15.33 6.69
CA LEU A 10 -9.75 -16.06 6.34
C LEU A 10 -8.70 -15.94 7.44
N SER A 11 -7.91 -17.01 7.63
CA SER A 11 -6.66 -16.93 8.39
C SER A 11 -5.64 -16.05 7.63
N PRO A 12 -4.61 -15.51 8.31
CA PRO A 12 -3.57 -14.71 7.67
C PRO A 12 -2.94 -15.39 6.46
N HIS A 13 -2.61 -16.69 6.57
CA HIS A 13 -2.06 -17.46 5.46
C HIS A 13 -2.98 -17.51 4.22
N LYS A 14 -4.27 -17.82 4.41
CA LYS A 14 -5.23 -17.84 3.29
C LYS A 14 -5.49 -16.44 2.73
N TYR A 15 -5.45 -15.42 3.58
CA TYR A 15 -5.55 -14.03 3.15
C TYR A 15 -4.32 -13.64 2.32
N TYR A 16 -3.13 -14.10 2.68
CA TYR A 16 -1.90 -13.90 1.91
C TYR A 16 -2.01 -14.49 0.50
N GLU A 17 -2.50 -15.73 0.35
CA GLU A 17 -2.73 -16.33 -0.97
C GLU A 17 -3.70 -15.52 -1.83
N LEU A 18 -4.82 -15.08 -1.25
CA LEU A 18 -5.79 -14.22 -1.93
C LEU A 18 -5.16 -12.88 -2.33
N TYR A 19 -4.36 -12.29 -1.43
CA TYR A 19 -3.62 -11.06 -1.69
C TYR A 19 -2.65 -11.22 -2.86
N MET A 20 -1.87 -12.31 -2.92
CA MET A 20 -0.92 -12.54 -4.01
C MET A 20 -1.61 -12.62 -5.37
N ARG A 21 -2.77 -13.29 -5.44
CA ARG A 21 -3.56 -13.32 -6.68
C ARG A 21 -4.06 -11.93 -7.09
N ALA A 22 -4.56 -11.15 -6.13
CA ALA A 22 -4.99 -9.79 -6.40
C ALA A 22 -3.81 -8.88 -6.81
N PHE A 23 -2.65 -9.10 -6.19
CA PHE A 23 -1.42 -8.37 -6.47
C PHE A 23 -0.95 -8.58 -7.91
N ASP A 24 -0.93 -9.82 -8.40
CA ASP A 24 -0.53 -10.12 -9.78
C ASP A 24 -1.43 -9.42 -10.81
N GLU A 25 -2.74 -9.41 -10.57
CA GLU A 25 -3.69 -8.70 -11.44
C GLU A 25 -3.54 -7.17 -11.33
N LEU A 26 -3.28 -6.63 -10.14
CA LEU A 26 -2.97 -5.21 -9.96
C LEU A 26 -1.69 -4.80 -10.68
N ARG A 27 -0.67 -5.67 -10.75
CA ARG A 27 0.56 -5.38 -11.53
C ARG A 27 0.29 -5.32 -13.03
N LYS A 28 -0.56 -6.21 -13.56
CA LYS A 28 -0.99 -6.12 -14.97
C LYS A 28 -1.73 -4.81 -15.23
N LEU A 29 -2.55 -4.37 -14.27
CA LEU A 29 -3.25 -3.09 -14.35
C LEU A 29 -2.29 -1.88 -14.29
N GLU A 30 -1.29 -1.91 -13.40
CA GLU A 30 -0.23 -0.88 -13.35
C GLU A 30 0.48 -0.73 -14.69
N LEU A 31 0.85 -1.87 -15.32
CA LEU A 31 1.48 -1.87 -16.64
C LEU A 31 0.56 -1.31 -17.73
N PHE A 32 -0.74 -1.55 -17.63
CA PHE A 32 -1.72 -0.99 -18.56
C PHE A 32 -1.83 0.53 -18.42
N PHE A 33 -1.88 1.06 -17.19
CA PHE A 33 -1.94 2.50 -16.93
C PHE A 33 -0.63 3.22 -17.26
N LYS A 34 0.51 2.52 -17.28
CA LYS A 34 1.78 3.11 -17.71
C LYS A 34 1.82 3.43 -19.20
N ASP A 35 0.98 2.77 -20.01
CA ASP A 35 0.94 2.98 -21.46
C ASP A 35 -0.19 3.95 -21.83
N GLU A 36 0.08 5.25 -21.73
CA GLU A 36 -0.88 6.34 -22.00
C GLU A 36 -1.53 6.23 -23.39
N SER A 37 -0.80 5.67 -24.36
CA SER A 37 -1.28 5.49 -25.73
C SER A 37 -2.47 4.53 -25.84
N ARG A 38 -2.70 3.68 -24.82
CA ARG A 38 -3.74 2.65 -24.84
C ARG A 38 -5.07 3.07 -24.25
N HIS A 39 -5.08 4.03 -23.32
CA HIS A 39 -6.30 4.41 -22.61
C HIS A 39 -6.78 5.85 -22.89
N GLY A 40 -5.91 6.75 -23.34
CA GLY A 40 -6.31 8.10 -23.78
C GLY A 40 -6.90 9.00 -22.68
N VAL A 41 -6.58 8.72 -21.42
CA VAL A 41 -7.03 9.47 -20.23
C VAL A 41 -5.78 9.99 -19.51
N SER A 42 -5.79 11.22 -19.03
CA SER A 42 -4.64 11.75 -18.28
C SER A 42 -4.45 10.99 -16.95
N ILE A 43 -3.22 10.98 -16.44
CA ILE A 43 -2.94 10.29 -15.17
C ILE A 43 -3.64 11.01 -14.00
N VAL A 44 -3.77 12.33 -14.07
CA VAL A 44 -4.52 13.14 -13.10
C VAL A 44 -5.99 12.71 -13.05
N ASP A 45 -6.65 12.62 -14.22
CA ASP A 45 -8.05 12.18 -14.30
C ASP A 45 -8.21 10.73 -13.83
N LEU A 46 -7.25 9.85 -14.12
CA LEU A 46 -7.24 8.49 -13.60
C LEU A 46 -7.13 8.47 -12.07
N TYR A 47 -6.30 9.33 -11.48
CA TYR A 47 -6.13 9.42 -10.03
C TYR A 47 -7.41 9.90 -9.33
N GLU A 48 -8.18 10.79 -9.97
CA GLU A 48 -9.51 11.20 -9.49
C GLU A 48 -10.55 10.10 -9.70
N LEU A 49 -10.56 9.47 -10.89
CA LEU A 49 -11.57 8.48 -11.28
C LEU A 49 -11.59 7.29 -10.33
N VAL A 50 -10.42 6.78 -9.93
CA VAL A 50 -10.34 5.64 -9.00
C VAL A 50 -10.90 5.98 -7.60
N GLN A 51 -10.95 7.26 -7.21
CA GLN A 51 -11.50 7.68 -5.92
C GLN A 51 -13.03 7.55 -5.85
N HIS A 52 -13.72 7.49 -6.99
CA HIS A 52 -15.17 7.25 -7.03
C HIS A 52 -15.56 5.81 -6.65
N ALA A 53 -14.61 4.88 -6.55
CA ALA A 53 -14.89 3.51 -6.13
C ALA A 53 -15.54 3.48 -4.73
N GLY A 54 -16.79 3.03 -4.61
CA GLY A 54 -17.56 3.18 -3.36
C GLY A 54 -16.99 2.47 -2.13
N ASN A 55 -16.19 1.41 -2.30
CA ASN A 55 -15.60 0.67 -1.18
C ASN A 55 -14.16 1.15 -0.91
N VAL A 56 -13.89 1.54 0.34
CA VAL A 56 -12.59 2.10 0.77
C VAL A 56 -11.39 1.18 0.45
N LEU A 57 -11.49 -0.13 0.69
CA LEU A 57 -10.35 -1.02 0.50
C LEU A 57 -9.99 -1.19 -0.99
N PRO A 58 -10.92 -1.59 -1.88
CA PRO A 58 -10.66 -1.57 -3.33
C PRO A 58 -10.19 -0.21 -3.85
N ARG A 59 -10.80 0.88 -3.39
CA ARG A 59 -10.41 2.25 -3.75
C ARG A 59 -8.93 2.49 -3.47
N LEU A 60 -8.46 2.17 -2.27
CA LEU A 60 -7.08 2.43 -1.88
C LEU A 60 -6.07 1.56 -2.64
N TYR A 61 -6.40 0.32 -2.98
CA TYR A 61 -5.54 -0.49 -3.85
C TYR A 61 -5.41 0.12 -5.25
N LEU A 62 -6.53 0.58 -5.85
CA LEU A 62 -6.52 1.26 -7.14
C LEU A 62 -5.78 2.61 -7.06
N LEU A 63 -6.02 3.39 -6.01
CA LEU A 63 -5.36 4.67 -5.76
C LEU A 63 -3.85 4.51 -5.63
N CYS A 64 -3.40 3.50 -4.87
CA CYS A 64 -1.99 3.13 -4.79
C CYS A 64 -1.44 2.74 -6.17
N THR A 65 -2.17 1.92 -6.94
CA THR A 65 -1.75 1.49 -8.29
C THR A 65 -1.57 2.67 -9.24
N VAL A 66 -2.54 3.60 -9.29
CA VAL A 66 -2.45 4.78 -10.15
C VAL A 66 -1.42 5.77 -9.61
N GLY A 67 -1.34 5.96 -8.30
CA GLY A 67 -0.32 6.79 -7.66
C GLY A 67 1.11 6.31 -7.97
N SER A 68 1.31 5.00 -8.11
CA SER A 68 2.56 4.40 -8.61
C SER A 68 2.95 4.94 -9.99
N VAL A 69 1.98 5.01 -10.91
CA VAL A 69 2.18 5.50 -12.28
C VAL A 69 2.35 7.02 -12.29
N TYR A 70 1.58 7.73 -11.46
CA TYR A 70 1.64 9.18 -11.31
C TYR A 70 2.98 9.67 -10.75
N LEU A 71 3.56 8.94 -9.80
CA LEU A 71 4.93 9.19 -9.34
C LEU A 71 5.96 9.09 -10.47
N LYS A 72 5.74 8.18 -11.42
CA LYS A 72 6.66 7.97 -12.57
C LYS A 72 6.46 8.99 -13.68
N SER A 73 5.25 9.52 -13.88
CA SER A 73 5.00 10.55 -14.89
C SER A 73 5.56 11.91 -14.48
N LYS A 74 5.83 12.13 -13.18
CA LYS A 74 6.37 13.37 -12.62
C LYS A 74 5.49 14.59 -12.86
N GLU A 75 4.22 14.37 -13.13
CA GLU A 75 3.22 15.44 -13.29
C GLU A 75 2.83 16.09 -11.96
N ALA A 76 3.16 15.47 -10.82
CA ALA A 76 2.96 16.01 -9.46
C ALA A 76 4.21 15.85 -8.58
N PRO A 77 4.40 16.72 -7.56
CA PRO A 77 5.46 16.56 -6.58
C PRO A 77 5.35 15.20 -5.86
N ALA A 78 6.42 14.41 -5.90
CA ALA A 78 6.42 13.08 -5.30
C ALA A 78 6.12 13.11 -3.79
N LYS A 79 6.57 14.16 -3.09
CA LYS A 79 6.28 14.43 -1.68
C LYS A 79 4.79 14.42 -1.37
N ASP A 80 4.03 15.23 -2.09
CA ASP A 80 2.61 15.45 -1.82
C ASP A 80 1.81 14.18 -2.12
N LEU A 81 2.15 13.49 -3.22
CA LEU A 81 1.51 12.25 -3.62
C LEU A 81 1.81 11.10 -2.63
N LEU A 82 3.07 10.94 -2.21
CA LEU A 82 3.45 9.92 -1.22
C LEU A 82 2.79 10.18 0.14
N LYS A 83 2.72 11.45 0.55
CA LYS A 83 2.05 11.86 1.79
C LYS A 83 0.54 11.59 1.72
N ASP A 84 -0.11 11.97 0.64
CA ASP A 84 -1.53 11.69 0.40
C ASP A 84 -1.82 10.18 0.46
N LEU A 85 -1.04 9.35 -0.24
CA LEU A 85 -1.22 7.89 -0.22
C LEU A 85 -1.10 7.29 1.19
N VAL A 86 -0.13 7.74 1.99
CA VAL A 86 0.05 7.27 3.38
C VAL A 86 -1.10 7.71 4.27
N GLU A 87 -1.57 8.95 4.12
CA GLU A 87 -2.69 9.51 4.87
C GLU A 87 -4.00 8.81 4.52
N MET A 88 -4.27 8.60 3.24
CA MET A 88 -5.45 7.87 2.74
C MET A 88 -5.46 6.40 3.20
N CYS A 89 -4.29 5.76 3.29
CA CYS A 89 -4.18 4.41 3.86
C CYS A 89 -4.55 4.33 5.36
N ARG A 90 -4.61 5.45 6.09
CA ARG A 90 -5.12 5.47 7.48
C ARG A 90 -6.61 5.13 7.57
N ALA A 91 -7.37 5.20 6.47
CA ALA A 91 -8.78 4.80 6.48
C ALA A 91 -8.99 3.29 6.78
N VAL A 92 -7.96 2.44 6.60
CA VAL A 92 -8.05 0.99 6.86
C VAL A 92 -7.41 0.63 8.20
N GLN A 93 -8.21 0.62 9.25
CA GLN A 93 -7.77 0.31 10.62
C GLN A 93 -7.85 -1.18 11.00
N HIS A 94 -8.40 -2.02 10.12
CA HIS A 94 -8.42 -3.47 10.34
C HIS A 94 -6.99 -4.05 10.22
N PRO A 95 -6.44 -4.71 11.24
CA PRO A 95 -5.02 -5.11 11.29
C PRO A 95 -4.52 -5.86 10.06
N ILE A 96 -5.16 -6.99 9.72
CA ILE A 96 -4.72 -7.82 8.58
C ILE A 96 -4.82 -7.02 7.27
N ARG A 97 -6.01 -6.50 6.93
CA ARG A 97 -6.26 -5.76 5.69
C ARG A 97 -5.34 -4.54 5.54
N GLY A 98 -5.13 -3.79 6.62
CA GLY A 98 -4.27 -2.61 6.64
C GLY A 98 -2.80 -2.96 6.51
N LEU A 99 -2.32 -4.03 7.14
CA LEU A 99 -0.94 -4.52 6.96
C LEU A 99 -0.66 -4.89 5.51
N PHE A 100 -1.58 -5.61 4.86
CA PHE A 100 -1.43 -5.97 3.44
C PHE A 100 -1.50 -4.76 2.51
N LEU A 101 -2.40 -3.81 2.76
CA LEU A 101 -2.49 -2.58 1.97
C LEU A 101 -1.21 -1.74 2.10
N ARG A 102 -0.69 -1.59 3.32
CA ARG A 102 0.55 -0.83 3.57
C ARG A 102 1.79 -1.54 3.04
N SER A 103 1.81 -2.87 3.09
CA SER A 103 2.84 -3.68 2.44
C SER A 103 2.77 -3.56 0.91
N TYR A 104 1.56 -3.43 0.34
CA TYR A 104 1.39 -3.12 -1.07
C TYR A 104 1.96 -1.75 -1.43
N LEU A 105 1.58 -0.70 -0.69
CA LEU A 105 2.10 0.66 -0.86
C LEU A 105 3.63 0.69 -0.84
N ALA A 106 4.26 0.04 0.14
CA ALA A 106 5.73 -0.03 0.23
C ALA A 106 6.38 -0.73 -0.98
N GLN A 107 5.74 -1.78 -1.52
CA GLN A 107 6.26 -2.51 -2.68
C GLN A 107 6.19 -1.69 -3.96
N ILE A 108 5.07 -1.00 -4.18
CA ILE A 108 4.89 -0.18 -5.39
C ILE A 108 5.70 1.12 -5.34
N SER A 109 6.09 1.61 -4.17
CA SER A 109 6.91 2.83 -4.07
C SER A 109 8.41 2.52 -4.13
N ARG A 110 8.84 1.28 -3.83
CA ARG A 110 10.25 0.93 -3.63
C ARG A 110 11.16 1.25 -4.81
N ASP A 111 10.73 0.95 -6.03
CA ASP A 111 11.51 1.21 -7.24
C ASP A 111 11.55 2.69 -7.63
N LYS A 112 10.71 3.52 -7.00
CA LYS A 112 10.48 4.93 -7.35
C LYS A 112 11.11 5.90 -6.37
N LEU A 113 11.36 5.45 -5.13
CA LEU A 113 12.05 6.24 -4.10
C LEU A 113 13.52 6.57 -4.44
N PRO A 114 14.32 5.68 -5.05
CA PRO A 114 15.70 5.99 -5.44
C PRO A 114 15.78 6.99 -6.60
N ASP A 115 14.87 6.89 -7.58
CA ASP A 115 14.82 7.78 -8.75
C ASP A 115 14.49 9.24 -8.36
N ILE A 116 13.73 9.42 -7.27
CA ILE A 116 13.48 10.73 -6.67
C ILE A 116 14.80 11.41 -6.22
N GLY A 117 15.80 10.64 -5.77
CA GLY A 117 17.10 11.18 -5.31
C GLY A 117 18.21 11.24 -6.37
N LEU A 118 18.02 10.66 -7.56
CA LEU A 118 19.10 10.52 -8.57
C LEU A 118 19.05 11.57 -9.69
N GLU A 119 17.88 12.14 -10.01
CA GLU A 119 17.73 13.10 -11.12
C GLU A 119 17.62 14.57 -10.69
N TYR A 120 17.63 14.83 -9.39
CA TYR A 120 17.84 16.16 -8.82
C TYR A 120 19.22 16.17 -8.18
N GLU A 121 20.14 16.99 -8.69
CA GLU A 121 21.42 17.23 -8.02
C GLU A 121 21.17 17.61 -6.55
N GLY A 122 21.36 16.65 -5.65
CA GLY A 122 21.79 16.89 -4.27
C GLY A 122 20.90 17.76 -3.37
N ASP A 123 19.60 17.46 -3.26
CA ASP A 123 18.83 18.03 -2.15
C ASP A 123 18.60 16.97 -1.06
N ALA A 124 19.32 17.11 0.06
CA ALA A 124 19.15 16.25 1.24
C ALA A 124 17.68 16.16 1.70
N GLU A 125 16.89 17.17 1.39
CA GLU A 125 15.45 17.24 1.64
C GLU A 125 14.68 16.10 0.97
N THR A 126 15.06 15.71 -0.24
CA THR A 126 14.37 14.69 -1.04
C THR A 126 14.58 13.26 -0.48
N VAL A 127 15.79 12.98 0.01
CA VAL A 127 16.09 11.73 0.72
C VAL A 127 15.34 11.66 2.06
N MET A 128 15.29 12.79 2.78
CA MET A 128 14.57 12.88 4.05
C MET A 128 13.07 12.63 3.86
N GLU A 129 12.47 13.10 2.78
CA GLU A 129 11.06 12.83 2.46
C GLU A 129 10.77 11.35 2.21
N ALA A 130 11.66 10.66 1.48
CA ALA A 130 11.55 9.22 1.27
C ALA A 130 11.67 8.45 2.60
N VAL A 131 12.60 8.86 3.47
CA VAL A 131 12.76 8.29 4.81
C VAL A 131 11.50 8.53 5.65
N ASP A 132 10.97 9.74 5.66
CA ASP A 132 9.76 10.11 6.38
C ASP A 132 8.55 9.28 5.92
N PHE A 133 8.38 9.11 4.61
CA PHE A 133 7.35 8.24 4.04
C PHE A 133 7.48 6.79 4.57
N VAL A 134 8.69 6.23 4.50
CA VAL A 134 8.96 4.84 4.96
C VAL A 134 8.69 4.72 6.46
N LEU A 135 9.17 5.66 7.27
CA LEU A 135 8.98 5.68 8.72
C LEU A 135 7.51 5.83 9.10
N GLN A 136 6.78 6.74 8.46
CA GLN A 136 5.35 6.90 8.72
C GLN A 136 4.57 5.63 8.38
N ASN A 137 4.85 5.01 7.23
CA ASN A 137 4.20 3.77 6.86
C ASN A 137 4.56 2.63 7.85
N PHE A 138 5.83 2.54 8.27
CA PHE A 138 6.29 1.57 9.27
C PHE A 138 5.61 1.74 10.63
N ILE A 139 5.52 2.98 11.13
CA ILE A 139 4.84 3.28 12.40
C ILE A 139 3.39 2.79 12.35
N GLU A 140 2.68 3.08 11.27
CA GLU A 140 1.29 2.63 11.12
C GLU A 140 1.17 1.11 10.97
N MET A 141 2.09 0.45 10.26
CA MET A 141 2.16 -1.01 10.20
C MET A 141 2.40 -1.63 11.58
N ASN A 142 3.33 -1.09 12.35
CA ASN A 142 3.60 -1.54 13.73
C ASN A 142 2.37 -1.39 14.62
N LYS A 143 1.66 -0.26 14.55
CA LYS A 143 0.41 -0.06 15.30
C LYS A 143 -0.63 -1.13 14.96
N LEU A 144 -0.80 -1.45 13.68
CA LEU A 144 -1.72 -2.51 13.23
C LEU A 144 -1.26 -3.89 13.70
N TRP A 145 0.04 -4.19 13.61
CA TRP A 145 0.61 -5.46 14.04
C TRP A 145 0.46 -5.69 15.55
N VAL A 146 0.73 -4.67 16.37
CA VAL A 146 0.47 -4.71 17.82
C VAL A 146 -1.03 -4.86 18.12
N ARG A 147 -1.89 -4.24 17.31
CA ARG A 147 -3.35 -4.37 17.45
C ARG A 147 -3.85 -5.80 17.22
N VAL A 148 -3.18 -6.61 16.38
CA VAL A 148 -3.53 -8.04 16.17
C VAL A 148 -3.59 -8.79 17.51
N GLN A 149 -2.68 -8.52 18.43
CA GLN A 149 -2.62 -9.18 19.73
C GLN A 149 -3.89 -8.94 20.57
N HIS A 150 -4.51 -7.77 20.42
CA HIS A 150 -5.62 -7.30 21.26
C HIS A 150 -7.01 -7.52 20.62
N GLN A 151 -7.09 -8.11 19.42
CA GLN A 151 -8.36 -8.24 18.69
C GLN A 151 -9.28 -9.38 19.16
N GLY A 152 -10.15 -9.12 20.13
CA GLY A 152 -11.22 -10.06 20.53
C GLY A 152 -10.93 -10.81 21.84
N PRO A 153 -11.74 -11.83 22.21
CA PRO A 153 -11.71 -12.46 23.54
C PRO A 153 -10.36 -13.11 23.91
N GLY A 154 -9.98 -13.07 25.19
CA GLY A 154 -8.68 -13.58 25.65
C GLY A 154 -8.40 -15.07 25.37
N ARG A 155 -9.45 -15.90 25.21
CA ARG A 155 -9.33 -17.34 24.90
C ARG A 155 -8.66 -17.64 23.56
N VAL A 156 -8.58 -16.66 22.66
CA VAL A 156 -7.99 -16.83 21.31
C VAL A 156 -6.57 -16.24 21.23
N ARG A 157 -5.96 -15.88 22.38
CA ARG A 157 -4.66 -15.21 22.45
C ARG A 157 -3.54 -16.03 21.81
N ASP A 158 -3.42 -17.32 22.14
CA ASP A 158 -2.34 -18.17 21.61
C ASP A 158 -2.43 -18.35 20.09
N LYS A 159 -3.66 -18.48 19.56
CA LYS A 159 -3.89 -18.52 18.12
C LYS A 159 -3.48 -17.20 17.45
N ARG A 160 -3.76 -16.06 18.07
CA ARG A 160 -3.35 -14.74 17.56
C ARG A 160 -1.85 -14.50 17.64
N GLU A 161 -1.18 -15.03 18.65
CA GLU A 161 0.28 -14.94 18.73
C GLU A 161 0.94 -15.70 17.56
N LYS A 162 0.40 -16.87 17.19
CA LYS A 162 0.80 -17.58 15.95
C LYS A 162 0.51 -16.76 14.69
N GLU A 163 -0.72 -16.28 14.54
CA GLU A 163 -1.12 -15.43 13.39
C GLU A 163 -0.28 -14.14 13.29
N ARG A 164 0.07 -13.53 14.42
CA ARG A 164 0.94 -12.35 14.48
C ARG A 164 2.37 -12.68 14.06
N SER A 165 2.87 -13.86 14.43
CA SER A 165 4.19 -14.33 14.02
C SER A 165 4.27 -14.51 12.50
N GLU A 166 3.22 -15.05 11.87
CA GLU A 166 3.13 -15.19 10.40
C GLU A 166 3.15 -13.83 9.68
N LEU A 167 2.54 -12.80 10.29
CA LEU A 167 2.49 -11.45 9.72
C LEU A 167 3.76 -10.63 9.97
N ARG A 168 4.71 -11.13 10.77
CA ARG A 168 5.94 -10.41 11.13
C ARG A 168 6.76 -10.05 9.90
N ASP A 169 6.86 -10.96 8.93
CA ASP A 169 7.67 -10.75 7.72
C ASP A 169 7.12 -9.62 6.85
N LEU A 170 5.81 -9.38 6.86
CA LEU A 170 5.20 -8.24 6.16
C LEU A 170 5.66 -6.89 6.71
N VAL A 171 5.97 -6.82 8.01
CA VAL A 171 6.43 -5.61 8.67
C VAL A 171 7.94 -5.46 8.55
N ILE A 172 8.70 -6.55 8.68
CA ILE A 172 10.16 -6.50 8.76
C ILE A 172 10.82 -6.58 7.38
N GLN A 173 10.44 -7.52 6.52
CA GLN A 173 11.15 -7.80 5.27
C GLN A 173 10.68 -6.94 4.08
N LYS A 174 9.53 -6.28 4.19
CA LYS A 174 8.97 -5.48 3.09
C LYS A 174 9.35 -3.99 3.18
N ILE A 175 9.91 -3.56 4.31
CA ILE A 175 10.29 -2.16 4.60
C ILE A 175 11.80 -1.94 4.47
N MET A 176 12.61 -2.97 4.75
CA MET A 176 14.03 -3.04 4.35
C MET A 176 14.17 -3.61 2.95
#